data_AF-A0A522SS99-F1
#
_entry.id   AF-A0A522SS99-F1
#
_cell.length_a   1.000
_cell.length_b   1.000
_cell.length_c   1.000
_cell.angle_alpha   90.00
_cell.angle_beta   90.00
_cell.angle_gamma   90.00
#
_symmetry.space_group_name_H-M   'P 1'
#
loop_
_entity.id
_entity.type
_entity.pdbx_description
1 polymer ?
#
loop_
_entity_poly.entity_id
_entity_poly.type
_entity_poly.pdbx_seq_one_letter_code
_entity_poly.pdbx_strand_id
1 'polypeptide(L)'
;MNWIRTRYRLEFLGTWEQINNTNFKVVEFDHFKIQAGLPSFVLSVSEWIEKTNKVGIIVKKGIYGGTYAHKDIAFEFGSAICVPFKLLNILEEK
;
A
#
# COMPACT_ATOMS: atom_id res chain seq x y z
N MET A 1 -6.71 7.20 -5.42
CA MET A 1 -6.49 6.79 -4.01
C MET A 1 -5.30 7.57 -3.47
N ASN A 2 -5.53 8.54 -2.56
CA ASN A 2 -4.48 9.42 -2.02
C ASN A 2 -3.65 8.75 -0.90
N TRP A 3 -3.95 7.47 -0.62
CA TRP A 3 -3.46 6.74 0.53
C TRP A 3 -1.94 6.53 0.47
N ILE A 4 -1.41 6.10 -0.68
CA ILE A 4 0.00 5.74 -0.86
C ILE A 4 1.00 6.92 -0.87
N ARG A 5 0.55 8.14 -0.60
CA ARG A 5 1.41 9.33 -0.66
C ARG A 5 2.24 9.56 0.60
N THR A 6 1.77 9.04 1.74
CA THR A 6 2.48 9.22 3.00
C THR A 6 3.62 8.22 3.10
N ARG A 7 4.78 8.68 3.55
CA ARG A 7 5.98 7.85 3.75
C ARG A 7 5.70 6.58 4.57
N TYR A 8 4.98 6.70 5.68
CA TYR A 8 4.65 5.55 6.54
C TYR A 8 3.91 4.43 5.79
N ARG A 9 2.88 4.78 5.01
CA ARG A 9 2.13 3.77 4.24
C ARG A 9 2.95 3.15 3.12
N LEU A 10 3.83 3.94 2.49
CA LEU A 10 4.78 3.44 1.51
C LEU A 10 5.78 2.46 2.14
N GLU A 11 6.27 2.77 3.34
CA GLU A 11 7.15 1.88 4.10
C GLU A 11 6.45 0.57 4.48
N PHE A 12 5.21 0.65 4.97
CA PHE A 12 4.42 -0.54 5.27
C PHE A 12 4.24 -1.42 4.02
N LEU A 13 3.80 -0.84 2.89
CA LEU A 13 3.60 -1.56 1.64
C LEU A 13 4.90 -2.18 1.12
N GLY A 14 5.99 -1.41 1.08
CA GLY A 14 7.28 -1.92 0.63
C GLY A 14 7.81 -3.06 1.50
N THR A 15 7.63 -2.97 2.82
CA THR A 15 8.03 -4.03 3.76
C THR A 15 7.19 -5.29 3.54
N TRP A 16 5.87 -5.14 3.40
CA TRP A 16 4.98 -6.27 3.13
C TRP A 16 5.35 -6.95 1.81
N GLU A 17 5.65 -6.18 0.75
CA GLU A 17 6.08 -6.73 -0.54
C GLU A 17 7.45 -7.41 -0.43
N GLN A 18 8.44 -6.84 0.25
CA GLN A 18 9.74 -7.49 0.43
C GLN A 18 9.64 -8.86 1.10
N ILE A 19 8.69 -9.03 2.01
CA ILE A 19 8.47 -10.31 2.72
C ILE A 19 7.72 -11.31 1.84
N ASN A 20 6.71 -10.85 1.09
CA ASN A 20 5.75 -11.73 0.41
C ASN A 20 5.97 -11.85 -1.12
N ASN A 21 6.87 -11.07 -1.70
CA ASN A 21 7.08 -10.96 -3.14
C ASN A 21 8.57 -11.03 -3.50
N THR A 22 9.01 -12.21 -3.95
CA THR A 22 10.39 -12.46 -4.35
C THR A 22 10.83 -11.67 -5.60
N ASN A 23 9.89 -11.12 -6.37
CA ASN A 23 10.15 -10.36 -7.60
C ASN A 23 9.94 -8.85 -7.40
N PHE A 24 9.89 -8.40 -6.16
CA PHE A 24 9.72 -6.99 -5.81
C PHE A 24 10.97 -6.17 -6.16
N LYS A 25 10.77 -5.04 -6.83
CA LYS A 25 11.88 -4.15 -7.22
C LYS A 25 12.21 -3.17 -6.10
N VAL A 26 13.08 -3.60 -5.19
CA VAL A 26 13.48 -2.85 -4.00
C VAL A 26 14.13 -1.50 -4.33
N VAL A 27 14.98 -1.45 -5.37
CA VAL A 27 15.67 -0.21 -5.77
C VAL A 27 14.67 0.88 -6.20
N GLU A 28 13.66 0.49 -6.97
CA GLU A 28 12.63 1.40 -7.48
C GLU A 28 11.73 1.86 -6.34
N PHE A 29 11.45 0.95 -5.41
CA PHE A 29 10.78 1.29 -4.16
C PHE A 29 11.54 2.33 -3.34
N ASP A 30 12.85 2.17 -3.16
CA ASP A 30 13.66 3.10 -2.39
C ASP A 30 13.64 4.51 -3.00
N HIS A 31 13.61 4.61 -4.32
CA HIS A 31 13.45 5.90 -5.00
C HIS A 31 12.13 6.58 -4.63
N PHE A 32 11.01 5.83 -4.60
CA PHE A 32 9.73 6.37 -4.15
C PHE A 32 9.73 6.73 -2.67
N LYS A 33 10.36 5.90 -1.83
CA LYS A 33 10.44 6.13 -0.38
C LYS A 33 11.18 7.41 -0.03
N ILE A 34 12.26 7.73 -0.75
CA ILE A 34 13.05 8.97 -0.55
C ILE A 34 12.22 10.20 -0.91
N GLN A 35 11.40 10.13 -1.96
CA GLN A 35 10.56 11.25 -2.40
C GLN A 35 9.27 11.38 -1.58
N ALA A 36 8.84 10.31 -0.93
CA ALA A 36 7.62 10.29 -0.13
C ALA A 36 7.66 11.32 1.01
N GLY A 37 6.60 12.12 1.09
CA GLY A 37 6.48 13.21 2.08
C GLY A 37 6.85 14.59 1.55
N LEU A 38 7.45 14.70 0.36
CA LEU A 38 7.56 15.99 -0.32
C LEU A 38 6.18 16.46 -0.79
N PRO A 39 5.83 17.75 -0.68
CA PRO A 39 4.53 18.27 -1.15
C PRO A 39 4.31 18.05 -2.66
N SER A 40 5.40 18.03 -3.44
CA SER A 40 5.39 17.79 -4.88
C SER A 40 5.29 16.30 -5.25
N PHE A 41 5.40 15.39 -4.28
CA PHE A 41 5.40 13.96 -4.56
C PHE A 41 3.99 13.48 -4.94
N VAL A 42 3.89 12.97 -6.16
CA VAL A 42 2.68 12.34 -6.68
C VAL A 42 3.06 10.95 -7.13
N LEU A 43 2.46 9.95 -6.48
CA LEU A 43 2.57 8.55 -6.88
C LEU A 43 1.17 8.00 -7.10
N SER A 44 0.92 7.46 -8.29
CA SER A 44 -0.33 6.77 -8.59
C SER A 44 -0.22 5.28 -8.23
N VAL A 45 -1.36 4.66 -7.90
CA VAL A 45 -1.39 3.22 -7.59
C VAL A 45 -0.92 2.42 -8.81
N SER A 46 -1.35 2.81 -10.02
CA SER A 46 -0.93 2.19 -11.29
C SER A 46 0.58 2.24 -11.48
N GLU A 47 1.18 3.42 -11.32
CA GLU A 47 2.63 3.61 -11.44
C GLU A 47 3.40 2.78 -10.42
N TRP A 48 2.91 2.73 -9.17
CA TRP A 48 3.48 1.83 -8.17
C TRP A 48 3.41 0.36 -8.62
N ILE A 49 2.29 -0.11 -9.19
CA ILE A 49 2.17 -1.49 -9.68
C ILE A 49 3.24 -1.77 -10.74
N GLU A 50 3.31 -0.90 -11.75
CA GLU A 50 4.17 -1.06 -12.92
C GLU A 50 5.66 -0.99 -12.56
N LYS A 51 6.04 -0.07 -11.67
CA LYS A 51 7.43 0.20 -11.33
C LYS A 51 8.01 -0.75 -10.30
N THR A 52 7.19 -1.26 -9.37
CA THR A 52 7.69 -2.11 -8.26
C THR A 52 7.41 -3.60 -8.43
N ASN A 53 6.59 -3.98 -9.42
CA ASN A 53 6.15 -5.37 -9.63
C ASN A 53 5.44 -5.97 -8.40
N LYS A 54 4.66 -5.15 -7.72
CA LYS A 54 3.96 -5.53 -6.48
C LYS A 54 2.82 -6.52 -6.72
N VAL A 55 2.52 -7.35 -5.72
CA VAL A 55 1.41 -8.34 -5.78
C VAL A 55 0.30 -8.05 -4.77
N GLY A 56 0.56 -7.27 -3.73
CA GLY A 56 -0.35 -7.05 -2.61
C GLY A 56 -1.55 -6.15 -2.91
N ILE A 57 -1.56 -5.45 -4.05
CA ILE A 57 -2.67 -4.60 -4.48
C ILE A 57 -2.90 -4.80 -5.99
N ILE A 58 -4.16 -4.97 -6.37
CA ILE A 58 -4.60 -5.20 -7.74
C ILE A 58 -5.61 -4.11 -8.11
N VAL A 59 -5.41 -3.47 -9.26
CA VAL A 59 -6.36 -2.50 -9.81
C VAL A 59 -7.00 -3.09 -11.07
N LYS A 60 -8.31 -3.29 -11.04
CA LYS A 60 -9.10 -3.72 -12.21
C LYS A 60 -9.87 -2.53 -12.76
N LYS A 61 -9.75 -2.28 -14.06
CA LYS A 61 -10.56 -1.27 -14.79
C LYS A 61 -11.85 -1.92 -15.30
N GLY A 62 -12.95 -1.17 -15.36
CA GLY A 62 -14.23 -1.60 -15.92
C GLY A 62 -15.41 -1.46 -14.96
N ILE A 63 -16.58 -1.94 -15.38
CA ILE A 63 -17.86 -1.85 -14.66
C ILE A 63 -17.89 -2.62 -13.33
N TYR A 64 -17.10 -3.70 -13.22
CA TYR A 64 -16.81 -4.42 -11.97
C TYR A 64 -15.38 -4.13 -11.48
N GLY A 65 -14.84 -2.98 -11.91
CA GLY A 65 -13.53 -2.52 -11.54
C GLY A 65 -13.44 -2.15 -10.07
N GLY A 66 -12.22 -1.95 -9.60
CA GLY A 66 -11.95 -1.66 -8.20
C GLY A 66 -10.48 -1.78 -7.87
N THR A 67 -10.12 -1.28 -6.70
CA THR A 67 -8.83 -1.55 -6.09
C THR A 67 -9.03 -2.62 -5.03
N TYR A 68 -8.36 -3.74 -5.23
CA TYR A 68 -8.37 -4.89 -4.34
C TYR A 68 -7.01 -4.98 -3.67
N ALA A 69 -6.97 -5.39 -2.41
CA ALA A 69 -5.73 -5.53 -1.65
C ALA A 69 -5.71 -6.86 -0.89
N HIS A 70 -4.52 -7.37 -0.62
CA HIS A 70 -4.34 -8.47 0.32
C HIS A 70 -4.95 -8.11 1.69
N LYS A 71 -5.43 -9.12 2.43
CA LYS A 71 -6.14 -8.90 3.70
C LYS A 71 -5.35 -7.99 4.66
N ASP A 72 -4.05 -8.22 4.85
CA ASP A 72 -3.24 -7.44 5.80
C ASP A 72 -3.14 -5.97 5.36
N ILE A 73 -3.00 -5.72 4.06
CA ILE A 73 -2.96 -4.37 3.49
C ILE A 73 -4.33 -3.70 3.61
N ALA A 74 -5.41 -4.44 3.42
CA ALA A 74 -6.78 -3.95 3.60
C ALA A 74 -7.06 -3.61 5.07
N PHE A 75 -6.57 -4.42 6.01
CA PHE A 75 -6.68 -4.17 7.45
C PHE A 75 -5.92 -2.91 7.87
N GLU A 76 -4.68 -2.73 7.40
CA GLU A 76 -3.92 -1.50 7.68
C GLU A 76 -4.59 -0.27 7.04
N PHE A 77 -5.14 -0.42 5.83
CA PHE A 77 -5.93 0.64 5.19
C PHE A 77 -7.13 1.05 6.05
N GLY A 78 -7.93 0.08 6.50
CA GLY A 78 -9.10 0.32 7.34
C GLY A 78 -8.73 0.96 8.67
N SER A 79 -7.67 0.47 9.32
CA SER A 79 -7.16 0.98 10.60
C SER A 79 -6.63 2.41 10.50
N ALA A 80 -6.09 2.80 9.35
CA ALA A 80 -5.62 4.15 9.09
C ALA A 80 -6.74 5.18 8.88
N ILE A 81 -7.99 4.73 8.69
CA ILE A 81 -9.14 5.59 8.37
C ILE A 81 -10.16 5.60 9.51
N CYS A 82 -10.32 4.48 10.22
CA CYS A 82 -11.38 4.30 11.21
C CYS A 82 -10.80 3.88 12.56
N VAL A 83 -10.93 4.75 13.57
CA VAL A 83 -10.45 4.48 14.94
C VAL A 83 -11.15 3.26 15.57
N PRO A 84 -12.48 3.08 15.47
CA PRO A 84 -13.13 1.84 15.92
C PRO A 84 -12.58 0.57 15.25
N PHE A 85 -12.30 0.61 13.94
CA PHE A 85 -11.72 -0.53 13.22
C PHE A 85 -10.31 -0.85 13.72
N LYS A 86 -9.52 0.17 14.05
CA LYS A 86 -8.20 0.01 14.67
C LYS A 86 -8.27 -0.67 16.04
N LEU A 87 -9.30 -0.36 16.84
CA LEU A 87 -9.53 -0.99 18.15
C LEU A 87 -10.03 -2.43 18.00
N LEU A 88 -10.87 -2.71 17.00
CA LEU A 88 -11.34 -4.07 16.70
C LEU A 88 -10.16 -5.03 16.48
N ASN A 89 -9.16 -4.60 15.71
CA ASN A 89 -7.97 -5.42 15.44
C ASN A 89 -7.22 -5.81 16.73
N ILE A 90 -7.15 -4.90 17.71
CA ILE A 90 -6.49 -5.15 19.01
C ILE A 90 -7.32 -6.13 19.86
N LEU A 91 -8.65 -6.11 19.71
CA LEU A 91 -9.56 -6.96 20.46
C LEU A 91 -9.66 -8.37 19.87
N GLU A 92 -9.56 -8.52 18.54
CA GLU A 92 -9.60 -9.83 17.85
C GLU A 92 -8.27 -10.60 17.93
N GLU A 93 -7.13 -9.93 18.12
CA GLU A 93 -5.83 -10.57 18.36
C GLU A 93 -5.63 -11.10 19.79
N LYS A 94 -6.68 -11.04 20.64
CA LYS A 94 -6.72 -11.55 22.01
C LYS A 94 -7.51 -12.85 22.11
#